data_AF-A0A815GGF4-F1
#
_entry.id   AF-A0A815GGF4-F1
#
_cell.length_a   1.000
_cell.length_b   1.000
_cell.length_c   1.000
_cell.angle_alpha   90.00
_cell.angle_beta   90.00
_cell.angle_gamma   90.00
#
_symmetry.space_group_name_H-M   'P 1'
#
loop_
_entity.id
_entity.type
_entity.pdbx_description
1 polymer ?
#
loop_
_entity_poly.entity_id
_entity_poly.type
_entity_poly.pdbx_seq_one_letter_code
_entity_poly.pdbx_strand_id
1 'polypeptide(L)'
;MVLSGAERARRCREKKKKAGLSEIMKQKDRKRKQIQSVHWSRKQLSLFTAHVWTNSTTYPLVIVSKDISHNKYTVATCLERILTRLQILIPSLDELIIFSDGSSSQFKQRFLFKNLSYLANKFDITLSWNFFASNHGKGK
;
A
#
# COMPACT_ATOMS: atom_id res chain seq x y z
N MET A 1 46.05 34.30 0.31
CA MET A 1 45.55 34.40 -1.08
C MET A 1 44.19 35.08 -1.05
N VAL A 2 44.12 36.34 -1.48
CA VAL A 2 42.92 37.19 -1.41
C VAL A 2 42.12 37.01 -2.69
N LEU A 3 40.88 36.52 -2.61
CA LEU A 3 40.01 36.35 -3.79
C LEU A 3 39.83 37.69 -4.51
N SER A 4 39.92 37.64 -5.85
CA SER A 4 39.69 38.79 -6.72
C SER A 4 38.25 39.32 -6.60
N GLY A 5 38.02 40.59 -6.93
CA GLY A 5 36.69 41.20 -6.89
C GLY A 5 35.65 40.43 -7.73
N ALA A 6 36.08 39.89 -8.89
CA ALA A 6 35.25 39.08 -9.78
C ALA A 6 34.84 37.73 -9.15
N GLU A 7 35.76 37.04 -8.49
CA GLU A 7 35.47 35.77 -7.79
C GLU A 7 34.53 35.96 -6.61
N ARG A 8 34.69 37.06 -5.86
CA ARG A 8 33.76 37.42 -4.77
C ARG A 8 32.35 37.68 -5.30
N ALA A 9 32.23 38.42 -6.41
CA ALA A 9 30.95 38.70 -7.05
C ALA A 9 30.27 37.43 -7.56
N ARG A 10 31.03 36.52 -8.19
CA ARG A 10 30.52 35.21 -8.66
C ARG A 10 30.00 34.35 -7.51
N ARG A 11 30.79 34.21 -6.43
CA ARG A 11 30.40 33.45 -5.23
C ARG A 11 29.16 34.03 -4.55
N CYS A 12 29.00 35.36 -4.57
CA CYS A 12 27.81 36.03 -4.04
C CYS A 12 26.55 35.70 -4.88
N ARG A 13 26.65 35.70 -6.21
CA ARG A 13 25.55 35.31 -7.11
C ARG A 13 25.13 33.84 -6.93
N GLU A 14 26.10 32.93 -6.82
CA GLU A 14 25.83 31.51 -6.59
C GLU A 14 25.15 31.26 -5.24
N LYS A 15 25.57 31.97 -4.18
CA LYS A 15 24.90 31.92 -2.87
C LYS A 15 23.45 32.39 -2.95
N LYS A 16 23.19 33.53 -3.62
CA LYS A 16 21.82 34.03 -3.82
C LYS A 16 20.95 33.04 -4.62
N LYS A 17 21.50 32.41 -5.66
CA LYS A 17 20.79 31.40 -6.47
C LYS A 17 20.46 30.14 -5.65
N LYS A 18 21.40 29.64 -4.84
CA LYS A 18 21.17 28.51 -3.93
C LYS A 18 20.14 28.83 -2.84
N ALA A 19 20.18 30.03 -2.28
CA ALA A 19 19.19 30.48 -1.29
C ALA A 19 17.77 30.50 -1.88
N GLY A 20 17.60 31.08 -3.08
CA GLY A 20 16.32 31.09 -3.79
C GLY A 20 15.80 29.68 -4.10
N LEU A 21 16.66 28.75 -4.55
CA LEU A 21 16.27 27.34 -4.76
C LEU A 21 15.83 26.65 -3.47
N SER A 22 16.56 26.86 -2.36
CA SER A 22 16.19 26.34 -1.04
C SER A 22 14.83 26.86 -0.58
N GLU A 23 14.53 28.13 -0.82
CA GLU A 23 13.26 28.75 -0.43
C GLU A 23 12.08 28.20 -1.23
N ILE A 24 12.26 28.00 -2.54
CA ILE A 24 11.28 27.35 -3.42
C ILE A 24 11.02 25.90 -2.96
N MET A 25 12.06 25.14 -2.62
CA MET A 25 11.92 23.77 -2.09
C MET A 25 11.15 23.76 -0.77
N LYS A 26 11.49 24.64 0.18
CA LYS A 26 10.76 24.78 1.45
C LYS A 26 9.28 25.11 1.24
N GLN A 27 8.97 26.01 0.30
CA GLN A 27 7.59 26.38 0.01
C GLN A 27 6.81 25.23 -0.64
N LYS A 28 7.45 24.47 -1.53
CA LYS A 28 6.88 23.25 -2.12
C LYS A 28 6.61 22.18 -1.06
N ASP A 29 7.53 21.98 -0.13
CA ASP A 29 7.36 21.03 0.97
C ASP A 29 6.28 21.48 1.96
N ARG A 30 6.17 22.78 2.25
CA ARG A 30 5.09 23.34 3.07
C ARG A 30 3.72 23.06 2.44
N LYS A 31 3.58 23.29 1.13
CA LYS A 31 2.35 23.01 0.40
C LYS A 31 2.01 21.52 0.41
N ARG A 32 3.00 20.63 0.22
CA ARG A 32 2.80 19.17 0.32
C ARG A 32 2.32 18.76 1.71
N LYS A 33 2.92 19.29 2.78
CA LYS A 33 2.50 19.03 4.16
C LYS A 33 1.08 19.48 4.44
N GLN A 34 0.70 20.67 3.96
CA GLN A 34 -0.66 21.18 4.11
C GLN A 34 -1.68 20.28 3.42
N ILE A 35 -1.40 19.85 2.17
CA ILE A 35 -2.29 18.95 1.42
C ILE A 35 -2.43 17.60 2.13
N GLN A 36 -1.31 17.00 2.57
CA GLN A 36 -1.36 15.74 3.31
C GLN A 36 -2.12 15.89 4.63
N SER A 37 -1.88 16.96 5.38
CA SER A 37 -2.58 17.22 6.65
C SER A 37 -4.10 17.29 6.46
N VAL A 38 -4.57 17.97 5.42
CA VAL A 38 -6.02 18.05 5.11
C VAL A 38 -6.56 16.70 4.63
N HIS A 39 -5.77 15.92 3.90
CA HIS A 39 -6.18 14.59 3.46
C HIS A 39 -6.36 13.62 4.65
N TRP A 40 -5.44 13.65 5.63
CA TRP A 40 -5.48 12.81 6.82
C TRP A 40 -6.47 13.29 7.89
N SER A 41 -6.87 14.57 7.87
CA SER A 41 -7.86 15.12 8.81
C SER A 41 -9.32 14.86 8.42
N ARG A 42 -9.56 14.30 7.22
CA ARG A 42 -10.91 13.96 6.77
C ARG A 42 -11.35 12.62 7.35
N LYS A 43 -12.67 12.40 7.39
CA LYS A 43 -13.22 11.08 7.69
C LYS A 43 -12.82 10.12 6.57
N GLN A 44 -12.01 9.13 6.91
CA GLN A 44 -11.52 8.13 5.97
C GLN A 44 -12.36 6.85 6.04
N LEU A 45 -12.40 6.15 4.91
CA LEU A 45 -12.91 4.80 4.79
C LEU A 45 -11.82 3.94 4.16
N SER A 46 -11.76 2.69 4.58
CA SER A 46 -10.83 1.72 4.03
C SER A 46 -11.54 0.83 3.03
N LEU A 47 -10.90 0.67 1.88
CA LEU A 47 -11.32 -0.24 0.83
C LEU A 47 -10.35 -1.41 0.80
N PHE A 48 -10.87 -2.61 1.00
CA PHE A 48 -10.13 -3.84 0.76
C PHE A 48 -10.64 -4.44 -0.54
N THR A 49 -9.80 -4.41 -1.58
CA THR A 49 -10.16 -4.85 -2.92
C THR A 49 -9.56 -6.22 -3.20
N ALA A 50 -10.35 -7.09 -3.83
CA ALA A 50 -9.88 -8.34 -4.39
C ALA A 50 -10.48 -8.51 -5.78
N HIS A 51 -9.71 -9.12 -6.67
CA HIS A 51 -10.19 -9.52 -7.98
C HIS A 51 -9.94 -11.01 -8.09
N VAL A 52 -11.00 -11.75 -8.40
CA VAL A 52 -10.93 -13.21 -8.56
C VAL A 52 -11.10 -13.52 -10.04
N TRP A 53 -10.28 -14.43 -10.53
CA TRP A 53 -10.34 -14.95 -11.89
C TRP A 53 -10.63 -16.44 -11.82
N THR A 54 -11.58 -16.88 -12.64
CA THR A 54 -11.85 -18.30 -12.89
C THR A 54 -11.67 -18.57 -14.38
N ASN A 55 -11.77 -19.84 -14.79
CA ASN A 55 -11.71 -20.21 -16.20
C ASN A 55 -12.89 -19.65 -17.02
N SER A 56 -14.01 -19.36 -16.38
CA SER A 56 -15.24 -18.92 -17.06
C SER A 56 -15.55 -17.44 -16.90
N THR A 57 -15.14 -16.83 -15.78
CA THR A 57 -15.55 -15.46 -15.44
C THR A 57 -14.61 -14.81 -14.43
N THR A 58 -14.92 -13.58 -14.05
CA THR A 58 -14.17 -12.84 -13.03
C THR A 58 -15.11 -12.16 -12.05
N TYR A 59 -14.66 -12.02 -10.80
CA TYR A 59 -15.42 -11.42 -9.71
C TYR A 59 -14.63 -10.27 -9.08
N PRO A 60 -14.97 -9.01 -9.38
CA PRO A 60 -14.44 -7.87 -8.65
C PRO A 60 -15.17 -7.77 -7.30
N LEU A 61 -14.40 -7.75 -6.21
CA LEU A 61 -14.90 -7.70 -4.84
C LEU A 61 -14.30 -6.50 -4.12
N VAL A 62 -15.14 -5.77 -3.38
CA VAL A 62 -14.71 -4.69 -2.51
C VAL A 62 -15.39 -4.81 -1.16
N ILE A 63 -14.59 -4.76 -0.09
CA ILE A 63 -15.07 -4.61 1.27
C ILE A 63 -14.83 -3.17 1.68
N VAL A 64 -15.90 -2.51 2.12
CA VAL A 64 -15.87 -1.15 2.63
C VAL A 64 -15.90 -1.21 4.16
N SER A 65 -14.90 -0.60 4.80
CA SER A 65 -14.80 -0.56 6.27
C SER A 65 -14.56 0.85 6.78
N LYS A 66 -15.04 1.13 7.99
CA LYS A 66 -14.70 2.34 8.75
C LYS A 66 -13.39 2.18 9.53
N ASP A 67 -12.89 0.94 9.67
CA ASP A 67 -11.61 0.66 10.32
C ASP A 67 -10.46 0.98 9.36
N ILE A 68 -9.65 1.97 9.74
CA ILE A 68 -8.49 2.47 8.99
C ILE A 68 -7.15 1.93 9.50
N SER A 69 -7.17 0.97 10.42
CA SER A 69 -5.95 0.44 11.04
C SER A 69 -5.09 -0.38 10.07
N HIS A 70 -5.68 -0.92 9.00
CA HIS A 70 -5.01 -1.69 7.94
C HIS A 70 -3.98 -2.67 8.50
N ASN A 71 -4.40 -3.48 9.48
CA ASN A 71 -3.52 -4.39 10.19
C ASN A 71 -3.81 -5.86 9.80
N LYS A 72 -3.02 -6.77 10.36
CA LYS A 72 -3.16 -8.22 10.15
C LYS A 72 -4.56 -8.79 10.46
N TYR A 73 -5.29 -8.20 11.41
CA TYR A 73 -6.64 -8.64 11.77
C TYR A 73 -7.63 -8.20 10.69
N THR A 74 -7.51 -6.95 10.22
CA THR A 74 -8.32 -6.45 9.09
C THR A 74 -8.17 -7.35 7.87
N VAL A 75 -6.94 -7.76 7.54
CA VAL A 75 -6.66 -8.69 6.42
C VAL A 75 -7.34 -10.04 6.63
N ALA A 76 -7.18 -10.64 7.82
CA ALA A 76 -7.79 -11.95 8.13
C ALA A 76 -9.32 -11.90 8.00
N THR A 77 -9.97 -10.90 8.60
CA THR A 77 -11.42 -10.72 8.54
C THR A 77 -11.91 -10.46 7.10
N CYS A 78 -11.18 -9.66 6.33
CA CYS A 78 -11.54 -9.37 4.95
C CYS A 78 -11.43 -10.62 4.06
N LEU A 79 -10.37 -11.42 4.23
CA LEU A 79 -10.21 -12.67 3.51
C LEU A 79 -11.29 -13.67 3.84
N GLU A 80 -11.60 -13.85 5.12
CA GLU A 80 -12.68 -14.74 5.54
C GLU A 80 -14.01 -14.32 4.90
N ARG A 81 -14.31 -13.02 4.87
CA ARG A 81 -15.54 -12.49 4.24
C ARG A 81 -15.55 -12.70 2.73
N ILE A 82 -14.40 -12.57 2.06
CA ILE A 82 -14.24 -12.87 0.64
C ILE A 82 -14.49 -14.36 0.40
N LEU A 83 -13.86 -15.26 1.14
CA LEU A 83 -14.02 -16.71 0.96
C LEU A 83 -15.47 -17.15 1.22
N THR A 84 -16.13 -16.60 2.24
CA THR A 84 -17.58 -16.82 2.45
C THR A 84 -18.40 -16.41 1.23
N ARG A 85 -18.06 -15.26 0.60
CA ARG A 85 -18.76 -14.82 -0.60
C ARG A 85 -18.44 -15.71 -1.80
N LEU A 86 -17.21 -16.19 -1.93
CA LEU A 86 -16.78 -17.06 -3.02
C LEU A 86 -17.45 -18.44 -2.97
N GLN A 87 -17.64 -19.03 -1.78
CA GLN A 87 -18.40 -20.28 -1.64
C GLN A 87 -19.84 -20.18 -2.19
N ILE A 88 -20.45 -19.00 -2.07
CA ILE A 88 -21.79 -18.74 -2.64
C ILE A 88 -21.73 -18.55 -4.16
N LEU A 89 -20.69 -17.86 -4.66
CA LEU A 89 -20.55 -17.53 -6.08
C LEU A 89 -20.01 -18.71 -6.91
N ILE A 90 -19.21 -19.57 -6.29
CA ILE A 90 -18.50 -20.70 -6.87
C ILE A 90 -18.64 -21.87 -5.88
N PRO A 91 -19.79 -22.55 -5.85
CA PRO A 91 -20.02 -23.67 -4.92
C PRO A 91 -19.07 -24.85 -5.13
N SER A 92 -18.44 -24.95 -6.30
CA SER A 92 -17.45 -25.97 -6.63
C SER A 92 -16.01 -25.51 -6.40
N LEU A 93 -15.78 -24.49 -5.58
CA LEU A 93 -14.44 -23.98 -5.29
C LEU A 93 -13.65 -25.02 -4.48
N ASP A 94 -12.59 -25.54 -5.06
CA ASP A 94 -11.70 -26.57 -4.51
C ASP A 94 -10.27 -26.06 -4.25
N GLU A 95 -9.77 -25.18 -5.12
CA GLU A 95 -8.45 -24.55 -5.00
C GLU A 95 -8.53 -23.03 -5.11
N LEU A 96 -7.78 -22.34 -4.23
CA LEU A 96 -7.59 -20.90 -4.27
C LEU A 96 -6.11 -20.54 -4.22
N ILE A 97 -5.67 -19.77 -5.21
CA ILE A 97 -4.31 -19.22 -5.30
C ILE A 97 -4.39 -17.70 -5.09
N ILE A 98 -3.88 -17.23 -3.96
CA ILE A 98 -3.89 -15.80 -3.61
C ILE A 98 -2.59 -15.15 -4.06
N PHE A 99 -2.69 -14.00 -4.71
CA PHE A 99 -1.58 -13.09 -4.96
C PHE A 99 -1.82 -11.75 -4.26
N SER A 100 -0.86 -11.30 -3.46
CA SER A 100 -0.95 -9.99 -2.79
C SER A 100 0.38 -9.25 -2.80
N ASP A 101 0.35 -7.98 -2.42
CA ASP A 101 1.58 -7.22 -2.20
C ASP A 101 2.46 -7.85 -1.10
N GLY A 102 3.75 -7.52 -1.10
CA GLY A 102 4.71 -7.99 -0.11
C GLY A 102 4.78 -7.15 1.17
N SER A 103 3.73 -6.42 1.55
CA SER A 103 3.71 -5.54 2.73
C SER A 103 3.71 -6.36 4.02
N SER A 104 4.75 -6.21 4.83
CA SER A 104 4.94 -7.00 6.05
C SER A 104 4.02 -6.62 7.21
N SER A 105 3.43 -5.42 7.18
CA SER A 105 2.44 -4.99 8.17
C SER A 105 1.04 -5.56 7.93
N GLN A 106 0.79 -6.08 6.72
CA GLN A 106 -0.54 -6.49 6.26
C GLN A 106 -0.54 -7.96 5.84
N PHE A 107 0.08 -8.27 4.70
CA PHE A 107 -0.06 -9.56 4.03
C PHE A 107 1.12 -10.50 4.32
N LYS A 108 2.36 -10.01 4.18
CA LYS A 108 3.58 -10.81 4.37
C LYS A 108 4.03 -10.83 5.84
N GLN A 109 3.18 -11.39 6.70
CA GLN A 109 3.33 -11.33 8.16
C GLN A 109 3.43 -12.73 8.82
N ARG A 110 3.99 -12.82 10.04
CA ARG A 110 4.33 -14.12 10.69
C ARG A 110 3.15 -15.07 10.94
N PHE A 111 1.95 -14.55 11.08
CA PHE A 111 0.71 -15.30 11.29
C PHE A 111 0.04 -15.73 9.97
N LEU A 112 0.69 -15.49 8.82
CA LEU A 112 0.17 -15.88 7.52
C LEU A 112 -0.13 -17.37 7.46
N PHE A 113 0.80 -18.20 7.92
CA PHE A 113 0.62 -19.65 7.94
C PHE A 113 -0.59 -20.07 8.77
N LYS A 114 -0.82 -19.41 9.92
CA LYS A 114 -2.02 -19.65 10.72
C LYS A 114 -3.29 -19.30 9.94
N ASN A 115 -3.30 -18.16 9.23
CA ASN A 115 -4.43 -17.79 8.38
C ASN A 115 -4.66 -18.82 7.27
N LEU A 116 -3.58 -19.29 6.61
CA LEU A 116 -3.65 -20.28 5.54
C LEU A 116 -4.28 -21.58 6.04
N SER A 117 -3.74 -22.15 7.11
CA SER A 117 -4.25 -23.41 7.67
C SER A 117 -5.67 -23.28 8.20
N TYR A 118 -6.00 -22.15 8.85
CA TYR A 118 -7.35 -21.90 9.35
C TYR A 118 -8.37 -21.78 8.22
N LEU A 119 -8.08 -20.98 7.18
CA LEU A 119 -8.99 -20.76 6.07
C LEU A 119 -9.15 -22.01 5.21
N ALA A 120 -8.06 -22.73 4.92
CA ALA A 120 -8.11 -23.99 4.19
C ALA A 120 -9.02 -25.01 4.88
N ASN A 121 -8.84 -25.19 6.20
CA ASN A 121 -9.68 -26.10 6.98
C ASN A 121 -11.14 -25.63 7.06
N LYS A 122 -11.36 -24.34 7.34
CA LYS A 122 -12.71 -23.79 7.53
C LYS A 122 -13.58 -23.89 6.28
N PHE A 123 -12.99 -23.67 5.11
CA PHE A 123 -13.71 -23.64 3.84
C PHE A 123 -13.57 -24.95 3.05
N ASP A 124 -12.83 -25.92 3.58
CA ASP A 124 -12.53 -27.20 2.92
C ASP A 124 -11.95 -27.03 1.51
N ILE A 125 -10.93 -26.16 1.40
CA ILE A 125 -10.25 -25.85 0.13
C ILE A 125 -8.73 -25.99 0.23
N THR A 126 -8.10 -26.26 -0.90
CA THR A 126 -6.65 -26.11 -1.06
C THR A 126 -6.32 -24.62 -1.21
N LEU A 127 -5.37 -24.13 -0.41
CA LEU A 127 -5.04 -22.71 -0.37
C LEU A 127 -3.53 -22.48 -0.50
N SER A 128 -3.14 -21.69 -1.49
CA SER A 128 -1.77 -21.19 -1.63
C SER A 128 -1.76 -19.67 -1.68
N TRP A 129 -0.66 -19.06 -1.23
CA TRP A 129 -0.55 -17.60 -1.18
C TRP A 129 0.86 -17.14 -1.54
N ASN A 130 0.93 -16.40 -2.64
CA ASN A 130 2.12 -15.83 -3.23
C ASN A 130 2.18 -14.31 -3.00
N PHE A 131 3.40 -13.78 -2.87
CA PHE A 131 3.65 -12.36 -2.68
C PHE A 131 4.39 -11.77 -3.86
N PHE A 132 3.96 -10.60 -4.31
CA PHE A 132 4.79 -9.76 -5.18
C PHE A 132 6.00 -9.21 -4.41
N ALA A 133 7.03 -8.79 -5.14
CA ALA A 133 8.24 -8.24 -4.54
C ALA A 133 7.92 -7.07 -3.59
N SER A 134 8.48 -7.10 -2.39
CA SER A 134 8.40 -5.99 -1.44
C SER A 134 9.12 -4.77 -2.04
N ASN A 135 8.48 -3.61 -2.03
CA ASN A 135 8.93 -2.35 -2.63
C ASN A 135 8.87 -2.32 -4.17
N HIS A 136 7.70 -2.02 -4.71
CA HIS A 136 7.58 -1.51 -6.07
C HIS A 136 8.50 -0.30 -6.29
N GLY A 137 9.58 -0.47 -7.06
CA GLY A 137 10.17 0.52 -7.97
C GLY A 137 10.59 1.91 -7.43
N LYS A 138 10.44 2.19 -6.14
CA LYS A 138 10.98 3.40 -5.52
C LYS A 138 12.41 3.06 -5.12
N GLY A 139 13.33 3.28 -6.06
CA GLY A 139 14.76 3.26 -5.78
C GLY A 139 15.04 4.02 -4.49
N LYS A 140 15.93 3.46 -3.66
CA LYS A 140 16.43 4.14 -2.47
C LYS A 140 17.09 5.46 -2.83
#